data_AF-A0A8B8LYM8-F1
#
_entry.id   AF-A0A8B8LYM8-F1
#
_cell.length_a   1.000
_cell.length_b   1.000
_cell.length_c   1.000
_cell.angle_alpha   90.00
_cell.angle_beta   90.00
_cell.angle_gamma   90.00
#
_symmetry.space_group_name_H-M   'P 1'
#
loop_
_entity.id
_entity.type
_entity.pdbx_description
1 polymer ?
#
loop_
_entity_poly.entity_id
_entity_poly.type
_entity_poly.pdbx_seq_one_letter_code
_entity_poly.pdbx_strand_id
1 'polypeptide(L)'
;MPPQEHQQPLLSDSGEDQEETAYDSSEKVVVVGVDEHEADVDEWAQAPPFSWKKLWLFTGPGFLMSIAFLDPGNLEGDLQSGAIAGYSLLWLLMWATAMGLVIQLLSARLGVATGRHLAELCREEYPTWARIVLWLMTEVALIGSDIQEVIGSAIAIRILSNNVVPLWAGVVITALDWQIDPSKKGRVQEALNYYSIESTIALVVSFVINIFVTTVFAKGFYGTEIANSIGLVNAGQYLQEKYGGGLFPILYIWGIGLLAAGQSSTITGTYAGQFIMGGFLNLKLKKWIRALITRSFAIIPTMIVALIFDTSEESLDVLNEWLNVLQSVQIPFALIPLLCLVSKEQIMGSFKIGPVLKIISWLVAALVIVINGYLLLEFFSAEVTGAVFTTIVCAITAAYVAFVLYLIARAITFSPWQSLTRSKTVACTED
;
A
#
# COMPACT_ATOMS: atom_id res chain seq x y z
N MET A 1 48.62 37.75 -37.16
CA MET A 1 48.64 36.28 -37.35
C MET A 1 50.05 35.81 -37.07
N PRO A 2 50.27 34.79 -36.22
CA PRO A 2 49.35 33.70 -35.88
C PRO A 2 48.74 33.82 -34.46
N PRO A 3 47.74 32.99 -34.12
CA PRO A 3 47.09 32.96 -32.81
C PRO A 3 47.89 32.15 -31.79
N GLN A 4 47.96 32.64 -30.55
CA GLN A 4 48.48 31.90 -29.41
C GLN A 4 47.48 30.83 -28.98
N GLU A 5 48.01 29.63 -28.75
CA GLU A 5 47.33 28.48 -28.15
C GLU A 5 46.68 28.87 -26.82
N HIS A 6 45.35 28.77 -26.73
CA HIS A 6 44.67 28.67 -25.45
C HIS A 6 44.50 27.19 -25.10
N GLN A 7 45.51 26.72 -24.38
CA GLN A 7 45.54 25.50 -23.60
C GLN A 7 44.38 25.55 -22.61
N GLN A 8 43.44 24.61 -22.72
CA GLN A 8 42.38 24.38 -21.74
C GLN A 8 43.02 24.21 -20.35
N PRO A 9 42.59 24.95 -19.31
CA PRO A 9 42.92 24.58 -17.95
C PRO A 9 42.08 23.36 -17.58
N LEU A 10 42.77 22.33 -17.09
CA LEU A 10 42.22 21.15 -16.48
C LEU A 10 41.12 21.50 -15.48
N LEU A 11 40.04 20.69 -15.54
CA LEU A 11 39.03 20.56 -14.50
C LEU A 11 39.71 20.55 -13.13
N SER A 12 39.49 21.62 -12.37
CA SER A 12 39.78 21.65 -10.95
C SER A 12 38.74 20.76 -10.28
N ASP A 13 39.23 19.63 -9.77
CA ASP A 13 38.57 18.80 -8.78
C ASP A 13 38.27 19.66 -7.55
N SER A 14 37.08 20.27 -7.57
CA SER A 14 36.46 20.89 -6.41
C SER A 14 35.23 20.07 -6.12
N GLY A 15 35.39 19.13 -5.18
CA GLY A 15 34.30 18.52 -4.46
C GLY A 15 33.53 19.61 -3.73
N GLU A 16 32.60 20.25 -4.44
CA GLU A 16 31.44 20.82 -3.80
C GLU A 16 30.54 19.65 -3.45
N ASP A 17 30.38 19.44 -2.14
CA ASP A 17 29.32 18.66 -1.53
C ASP A 17 27.97 19.14 -2.08
N GLN A 18 27.57 18.65 -3.25
CA GLN A 18 26.19 18.70 -3.68
C GLN A 18 25.44 17.85 -2.68
N GLU A 19 24.79 18.51 -1.72
CA GLU A 19 23.76 17.90 -0.90
C GLU A 19 22.84 17.12 -1.85
N GLU A 20 22.94 15.78 -1.82
CA GLU A 20 21.98 14.86 -2.41
C GLU A 20 20.61 15.11 -1.77
N THR A 21 19.96 16.17 -2.24
CA THR A 21 18.59 16.52 -1.94
C THR A 21 17.76 15.81 -2.97
N ALA A 22 17.10 14.74 -2.53
CA ALA A 22 16.26 13.88 -3.36
C ALA A 22 14.92 14.55 -3.77
N TYR A 23 14.90 15.86 -3.98
CA TYR A 23 13.73 16.60 -4.45
C TYR A 23 14.20 17.90 -5.07
N ASP A 24 14.75 17.80 -6.27
CA ASP A 24 14.84 18.95 -7.15
C ASP A 24 13.41 19.30 -7.57
N SER A 25 13.09 20.59 -7.67
CA SER A 25 11.85 21.10 -8.24
C SER A 25 11.51 20.52 -9.64
N SER A 26 12.49 19.91 -10.31
CA SER A 26 12.36 19.12 -11.53
C SER A 26 11.75 17.71 -11.36
N GLU A 27 11.63 17.18 -10.13
CA GLU A 27 10.93 15.92 -9.81
C GLU A 27 9.43 16.09 -9.57
N LYS A 28 8.92 17.33 -9.61
CA LYS A 28 7.48 17.53 -9.79
C LYS A 28 7.10 16.95 -11.15
N VAL A 29 5.97 16.25 -11.22
CA VAL A 29 5.30 15.98 -12.49
C VAL A 29 4.80 17.33 -13.01
N VAL A 30 5.71 18.10 -13.61
CA VAL A 30 5.35 19.31 -14.33
C VAL A 30 4.64 18.80 -15.58
N VAL A 31 3.37 19.13 -15.71
CA VAL A 31 2.66 19.05 -17.00
C VAL A 31 3.31 20.11 -17.89
N VAL A 32 4.48 19.79 -18.44
CA VAL A 32 5.14 20.62 -19.43
C VAL A 32 4.33 20.43 -20.70
N GLY A 33 3.48 21.42 -20.99
CA GLY A 33 3.02 21.65 -22.35
C GLY A 33 4.25 21.77 -23.23
N VAL A 34 4.31 20.91 -24.25
CA VAL A 34 5.42 20.77 -25.18
C VAL A 34 5.83 22.15 -25.70
N ASP A 35 7.14 22.39 -25.68
CA ASP A 35 7.80 23.60 -26.13
C ASP A 35 7.28 24.11 -27.48
N GLU A 36 7.17 25.43 -27.56
CA GLU A 36 6.85 26.25 -28.72
C GLU A 36 7.64 25.83 -29.97
N HIS A 37 7.03 25.03 -30.84
CA HIS A 37 7.28 25.10 -32.28
C HIS A 37 5.91 25.21 -32.95
N GLU A 38 5.72 26.26 -33.77
CA GLU A 38 4.56 26.47 -34.62
C GLU A 38 4.28 25.21 -35.46
N ALA A 39 3.37 24.38 -34.97
CA ALA A 39 2.81 23.25 -35.67
C ALA A 39 1.28 23.31 -35.50
N ASP A 40 0.59 23.10 -36.61
CA ASP A 40 -0.82 23.43 -36.84
C ASP A 40 -1.78 22.97 -35.74
N VAL A 41 -2.76 23.84 -35.49
CA VAL A 41 -3.75 23.82 -34.38
C VAL A 41 -4.70 22.62 -34.41
N ASP A 42 -4.63 21.74 -35.42
CA ASP A 42 -5.58 20.64 -35.63
C ASP A 42 -5.15 19.27 -35.03
N GLU A 43 -3.92 19.12 -34.53
CA GLU A 43 -3.41 17.81 -34.07
C GLU A 43 -3.63 17.48 -32.58
N TRP A 44 -4.22 18.39 -31.80
CA TRP A 44 -4.38 18.22 -30.34
C TRP A 44 -5.54 17.29 -29.93
N ALA A 45 -6.27 16.73 -30.91
CA ALA A 45 -7.50 15.98 -30.66
C ALA A 45 -7.32 14.44 -30.62
N GLN A 46 -6.14 13.90 -30.96
CA GLN A 46 -5.97 12.44 -31.08
C GLN A 46 -4.95 11.90 -30.08
N ALA A 47 -5.45 11.13 -29.11
CA ALA A 47 -4.58 10.32 -28.26
C ALA A 47 -3.78 9.35 -29.13
N PRO A 48 -2.45 9.23 -28.93
CA PRO A 48 -1.61 8.35 -29.75
C PRO A 48 -2.12 6.89 -29.68
N PRO A 49 -2.03 6.12 -30.77
CA PRO A 49 -2.53 4.75 -30.81
C PRO A 49 -1.80 3.85 -29.80
N PHE A 50 -2.54 2.88 -29.25
CA PHE A 50 -2.03 1.91 -28.28
C PHE A 50 -0.86 1.11 -28.86
N SER A 51 0.26 1.03 -28.13
CA SER A 51 1.45 0.30 -28.55
C SER A 51 1.89 -0.70 -27.49
N TRP A 52 1.89 -1.98 -27.86
CA TRP A 52 2.39 -3.07 -27.02
C TRP A 52 3.87 -2.91 -26.64
N LYS A 53 4.68 -2.30 -27.52
CA LYS A 53 6.10 -2.04 -27.24
C LYS A 53 6.28 -0.96 -26.17
N LYS A 54 5.41 0.06 -26.17
CA LYS A 54 5.38 1.08 -25.12
C LYS A 54 4.86 0.49 -23.80
N LEU A 55 3.82 -0.35 -23.84
CA LEU A 55 3.33 -1.04 -22.63
C LEU A 55 4.44 -1.82 -21.92
N TRP A 56 5.22 -2.62 -22.66
CA TRP A 56 6.37 -3.35 -22.12
C TRP A 56 7.48 -2.43 -21.59
N LEU A 57 7.72 -1.28 -22.21
CA LEU A 57 8.74 -0.31 -21.78
C LEU A 57 8.38 0.37 -20.45
N PHE A 58 7.08 0.54 -20.18
CA PHE A 58 6.57 1.23 -18.99
C PHE A 58 5.97 0.27 -17.94
N THR A 59 6.10 -1.04 -18.14
CA THR A 59 5.70 -2.04 -17.13
C THR A 59 6.67 -1.94 -15.94
N GLY A 60 6.14 -1.70 -14.75
CA GLY A 60 6.88 -1.53 -13.50
C GLY A 60 6.00 -1.08 -12.34
N PRO A 61 5.38 0.11 -12.37
CA PRO A 61 4.68 0.68 -11.22
C PRO A 61 3.38 -0.04 -10.88
N GLY A 62 2.61 -0.53 -11.87
CA GLY A 62 1.42 -1.34 -11.61
C GLY A 62 1.77 -2.70 -11.03
N PHE A 63 2.85 -3.31 -11.53
CA PHE A 63 3.38 -4.57 -10.99
C PHE A 63 3.88 -4.41 -9.55
N LEU A 64 4.67 -3.37 -9.27
CA LEU A 64 5.16 -3.05 -7.93
C LEU A 64 4.00 -2.92 -6.92
N MET A 65 2.93 -2.22 -7.30
CA MET A 65 1.75 -2.08 -6.42
C MET A 65 0.99 -3.38 -6.21
N SER A 66 0.90 -4.25 -7.23
CA SER A 66 0.19 -5.54 -7.10
C SER A 66 0.89 -6.52 -6.17
N ILE A 67 2.23 -6.44 -6.05
CA ILE A 67 2.95 -7.36 -5.17
C ILE A 67 2.67 -7.05 -3.70
N ALA A 68 2.23 -5.83 -3.37
CA ALA A 68 1.73 -5.51 -2.04
C ALA A 68 0.45 -6.28 -1.65
N PHE A 69 -0.23 -6.95 -2.59
CA PHE A 69 -1.34 -7.87 -2.30
C PHE A 69 -0.88 -9.32 -2.08
N LEU A 70 0.42 -9.58 -2.19
CA LEU A 70 1.06 -10.89 -2.04
C LEU A 70 2.04 -10.92 -0.87
N ASP A 71 1.93 -9.95 0.04
CA ASP A 71 2.72 -9.91 1.25
C ASP A 71 2.36 -11.08 2.20
N PRO A 72 3.24 -11.43 3.15
CA PRO A 72 3.00 -12.53 4.08
C PRO A 72 1.66 -12.42 4.84
N GLY A 73 1.23 -11.22 5.22
CA GLY A 73 -0.01 -11.01 5.98
C GLY A 73 -1.26 -11.38 5.18
N ASN A 74 -1.33 -11.00 3.91
CA ASN A 74 -2.42 -11.40 3.02
C ASN A 74 -2.39 -12.91 2.71
N LEU A 75 -1.21 -13.49 2.51
CA LEU A 75 -1.07 -14.93 2.27
C LEU A 75 -1.55 -15.76 3.45
N GLU A 76 -1.29 -15.30 4.68
CA GLU A 76 -1.78 -15.93 5.91
C GLU A 76 -3.31 -15.91 6.02
N GLY A 77 -3.93 -14.74 5.76
CA GLY A 77 -5.38 -14.63 5.75
C GLY A 77 -6.02 -15.56 4.71
N ASP A 78 -5.44 -15.63 3.51
CA ASP A 78 -5.95 -16.47 2.41
C ASP A 78 -5.82 -17.96 2.71
N LEU A 79 -4.67 -18.42 3.24
CA LEU A 79 -4.48 -19.83 3.58
C LEU A 79 -5.37 -20.26 4.76
N GLN A 80 -5.53 -19.42 5.78
CA GLN A 80 -6.42 -19.68 6.92
C GLN A 80 -7.89 -19.72 6.46
N SER A 81 -8.29 -18.75 5.62
CA SER A 81 -9.65 -18.71 5.07
C SER A 81 -9.98 -19.96 4.25
N GLY A 82 -9.01 -20.47 3.47
CA GLY A 82 -9.13 -21.72 2.74
C GLY A 82 -9.23 -22.92 3.67
N ALA A 83 -8.34 -23.02 4.67
CA ALA A 83 -8.32 -24.14 5.61
C ALA A 83 -9.60 -24.21 6.46
N ILE A 84 -10.10 -23.09 6.97
CA ILE A 84 -11.23 -23.02 7.90
C ILE A 84 -12.57 -23.02 7.15
N ALA A 85 -12.70 -22.21 6.11
CA ALA A 85 -13.98 -21.98 5.42
C ALA A 85 -14.10 -22.72 4.08
N GLY A 86 -13.07 -23.46 3.66
CA GLY A 86 -13.06 -24.21 2.41
C GLY A 86 -13.20 -23.28 1.20
N TYR A 87 -14.06 -23.65 0.25
CA TYR A 87 -14.30 -22.84 -0.96
C TYR A 87 -15.33 -21.73 -0.77
N SER A 88 -15.95 -21.61 0.41
CA SER A 88 -17.07 -20.70 0.63
C SER A 88 -16.70 -19.22 0.53
N LEU A 89 -15.43 -18.87 0.76
CA LEU A 89 -14.95 -17.49 0.77
C LEU A 89 -14.34 -17.03 -0.57
N LEU A 90 -14.27 -17.89 -1.58
CA LEU A 90 -13.68 -17.52 -2.89
C LEU A 90 -14.40 -16.35 -3.57
N TRP A 91 -15.73 -16.27 -3.44
CA TRP A 91 -16.49 -15.14 -3.98
C TRP A 91 -16.16 -13.83 -3.25
N LEU A 92 -15.91 -13.91 -1.94
CA LEU A 92 -15.51 -12.77 -1.12
C LEU A 92 -14.12 -12.29 -1.52
N LEU A 93 -13.17 -13.21 -1.71
CA LEU A 93 -11.83 -12.90 -2.23
C LEU A 93 -11.90 -12.16 -3.57
N MET A 94 -12.71 -12.65 -4.51
CA MET A 94 -12.92 -11.99 -5.81
C MET A 94 -13.45 -10.57 -5.67
N TRP A 95 -14.47 -10.35 -4.83
CA TRP A 95 -15.01 -9.00 -4.61
C TRP A 95 -14.03 -8.10 -3.86
N ALA A 96 -13.28 -8.62 -2.90
CA ALA A 96 -12.24 -7.88 -2.20
C ALA A 96 -11.17 -7.37 -3.17
N THR A 97 -10.66 -8.22 -4.07
CA THR A 97 -9.69 -7.81 -5.08
C THR A 97 -10.29 -6.83 -6.09
N ALA A 98 -11.55 -7.02 -6.50
CA ALA A 98 -12.24 -6.09 -7.40
C ALA A 98 -12.43 -4.70 -6.76
N MET A 99 -12.82 -4.65 -5.48
CA MET A 99 -12.92 -3.41 -4.71
C MET A 99 -11.54 -2.74 -4.56
N GLY A 100 -10.50 -3.52 -4.25
CA GLY A 100 -9.12 -3.05 -4.20
C GLY A 100 -8.65 -2.42 -5.52
N LEU A 101 -8.96 -3.07 -6.65
CA LEU A 101 -8.68 -2.54 -7.99
C LEU A 101 -9.36 -1.18 -8.21
N VAL A 102 -10.64 -1.04 -7.84
CA VAL A 102 -11.35 0.25 -7.97
C VAL A 102 -10.64 1.34 -7.18
N ILE A 103 -10.26 1.08 -5.93
CA ILE A 103 -9.57 2.07 -5.08
C ILE A 103 -8.18 2.40 -5.62
N GLN A 104 -7.43 1.41 -6.09
CA GLN A 104 -6.11 1.61 -6.70
C GLN A 104 -6.19 2.46 -7.96
N LEU A 105 -7.18 2.21 -8.84
CA LEU A 105 -7.40 3.02 -10.04
C LEU A 105 -7.79 4.47 -9.69
N LEU A 106 -8.54 4.71 -8.61
CA LEU A 106 -8.84 6.06 -8.15
C LEU A 106 -7.59 6.78 -7.60
N SER A 107 -6.77 6.08 -6.81
CA SER A 107 -5.51 6.60 -6.30
C SER A 107 -4.56 6.99 -7.43
N ALA A 108 -4.44 6.12 -8.43
CA ALA A 108 -3.66 6.39 -9.62
C ALA A 108 -4.22 7.59 -10.39
N ARG A 109 -5.53 7.62 -10.64
CA ARG A 109 -6.19 8.75 -11.32
C ARG A 109 -5.94 10.08 -10.61
N LEU A 110 -5.95 10.10 -9.27
CA LEU A 110 -5.59 11.28 -8.48
C LEU A 110 -4.16 11.73 -8.77
N GLY A 111 -3.20 10.80 -8.70
CA GLY A 111 -1.78 11.07 -8.97
C GLY A 111 -1.54 11.58 -10.39
N VAL A 112 -2.20 10.95 -11.37
CA VAL A 112 -2.10 11.30 -12.80
C VAL A 112 -2.65 12.70 -13.07
N ALA A 113 -3.85 12.98 -12.57
CA ALA A 113 -4.56 14.21 -12.87
C ALA A 113 -3.96 15.43 -12.17
N THR A 114 -3.43 15.24 -10.96
CA THR A 114 -2.91 16.34 -10.13
C THR A 114 -1.39 16.49 -10.20
N GLY A 115 -0.67 15.47 -10.68
CA GLY A 115 0.79 15.38 -10.61
C GLY A 115 1.33 15.20 -9.19
N ARG A 116 0.47 14.90 -8.22
CA ARG A 116 0.75 14.90 -6.78
C ARG A 116 0.14 13.69 -6.09
N HIS A 117 0.79 13.18 -5.07
CA HIS A 117 0.29 12.00 -4.35
C HIS A 117 -0.67 12.38 -3.21
N LEU A 118 -1.43 11.40 -2.72
CA LEU A 118 -2.51 11.59 -1.75
C LEU A 118 -2.07 12.36 -0.50
N ALA A 119 -0.92 12.01 0.09
CA ALA A 119 -0.42 12.66 1.32
C ALA A 119 -0.15 14.17 1.16
N GLU A 120 0.32 14.62 0.00
CA GLU A 120 0.51 16.04 -0.28
C GLU A 120 -0.82 16.80 -0.36
N LEU A 121 -1.80 16.23 -1.06
CA LEU A 121 -3.13 16.82 -1.18
C LEU A 121 -3.84 16.84 0.18
N CYS A 122 -3.70 15.80 0.99
CA CYS A 122 -4.20 15.77 2.35
C CYS A 122 -3.57 16.87 3.21
N ARG A 123 -2.28 17.17 3.03
CA ARG A 123 -1.63 18.25 3.76
C ARG A 123 -2.17 19.64 3.42
N GLU A 124 -2.52 19.88 2.16
CA GLU A 124 -3.04 21.19 1.75
C GLU A 124 -4.51 21.38 2.11
N GLU A 125 -5.28 20.31 2.04
CA GLU A 125 -6.72 20.37 2.29
C GLU A 125 -7.07 20.23 3.77
N TYR A 126 -6.25 19.54 4.59
CA TYR A 126 -6.55 19.31 6.01
C TYR A 126 -5.82 20.27 6.97
N PRO A 127 -6.52 20.73 8.03
CA PRO A 127 -5.88 21.53 9.07
C PRO A 127 -4.77 20.75 9.75
N THR A 128 -3.78 21.46 10.30
CA THR A 128 -2.54 20.88 10.84
C THR A 128 -2.78 19.73 11.82
N TRP A 129 -3.79 19.83 12.69
CA TRP A 129 -4.11 18.79 13.66
C TRP A 129 -4.63 17.50 12.99
N ALA A 130 -5.57 17.62 12.04
CA ALA A 130 -6.14 16.46 11.34
C ALA A 130 -5.10 15.81 10.43
N ARG A 131 -4.25 16.63 9.80
CA ARG A 131 -3.10 16.16 9.03
C ARG A 131 -2.13 15.32 9.86
N ILE A 132 -1.83 15.74 11.09
CA ILE A 132 -0.95 14.98 12.00
C ILE A 132 -1.60 13.65 12.40
N VAL A 133 -2.91 13.63 12.66
CA VAL A 133 -3.63 12.37 12.95
C VAL A 133 -3.61 11.43 11.75
N LEU A 134 -3.88 11.94 10.54
CA LEU A 134 -3.81 11.15 9.31
C LEU A 134 -2.40 10.60 9.06
N TRP A 135 -1.37 11.42 9.27
CA TRP A 135 0.02 10.98 9.19
C TRP A 135 0.30 9.86 10.18
N LEU A 136 -0.02 10.06 11.47
CA LEU A 136 0.22 9.06 12.50
C LEU A 136 -0.46 7.73 12.17
N MET A 137 -1.74 7.76 11.77
CA MET A 137 -2.48 6.54 11.41
C MET A 137 -1.87 5.82 10.21
N THR A 138 -1.41 6.57 9.20
CA THR A 138 -0.79 5.99 8.01
C THR A 138 0.62 5.44 8.31
N GLU A 139 1.38 6.12 9.18
CA GLU A 139 2.70 5.68 9.61
C GLU A 139 2.61 4.39 10.46
N VAL A 140 1.62 4.30 11.36
CA VAL A 140 1.37 3.07 12.13
C VAL A 140 0.94 1.93 11.20
N ALA A 141 0.14 2.20 10.16
CA ALA A 141 -0.20 1.20 9.14
C ALA A 141 1.03 0.66 8.41
N LEU A 142 1.93 1.57 8.03
CA LEU A 142 3.17 1.23 7.37
C LEU A 142 4.07 0.36 8.26
N ILE A 143 4.24 0.74 9.53
CA ILE A 143 5.01 -0.04 10.50
C ILE A 143 4.40 -1.44 10.69
N GLY A 144 3.06 -1.54 10.74
CA GLY A 144 2.39 -2.83 10.86
C GLY A 144 2.65 -3.76 9.67
N SER A 145 2.62 -3.23 8.46
CA SER A 145 2.96 -3.98 7.23
C SER A 145 4.44 -4.38 7.21
N ASP A 146 5.35 -3.47 7.59
CA ASP A 146 6.78 -3.79 7.72
C ASP A 146 7.04 -4.90 8.76
N ILE A 147 6.25 -4.98 9.84
CA ILE A 147 6.37 -6.08 10.82
C ILE A 147 6.01 -7.42 10.18
N GLN A 148 4.89 -7.52 9.46
CA GLN A 148 4.45 -8.76 8.80
C GLN A 148 5.47 -9.24 7.76
N GLU A 149 6.08 -8.29 7.05
CA GLU A 149 7.14 -8.57 6.10
C GLU A 149 8.39 -9.17 6.75
N VAL A 150 8.84 -8.55 7.85
CA VAL A 150 10.00 -8.99 8.61
C VAL A 150 9.75 -10.38 9.21
N ILE A 151 8.55 -10.61 9.73
CA ILE A 151 8.11 -11.92 10.25
C ILE A 151 8.13 -12.97 9.14
N GLY A 152 7.46 -12.71 8.00
CA GLY A 152 7.42 -13.65 6.88
C GLY A 152 8.81 -13.99 6.34
N SER A 153 9.67 -12.99 6.17
CA SER A 153 11.05 -13.18 5.70
C SER A 153 11.89 -13.98 6.71
N ALA A 154 11.73 -13.73 8.02
CA ALA A 154 12.42 -14.49 9.06
C ALA A 154 11.95 -15.95 9.11
N ILE A 155 10.64 -16.19 8.98
CA ILE A 155 10.06 -17.54 8.86
C ILE A 155 10.62 -18.25 7.62
N ALA A 156 10.69 -17.57 6.48
CA ALA A 156 11.25 -18.11 5.27
C ALA A 156 12.72 -18.53 5.44
N ILE A 157 13.56 -17.68 6.04
CA ILE A 157 14.96 -18.01 6.33
C ILE A 157 15.08 -19.22 7.26
N ARG A 158 14.24 -19.31 8.29
CA ARG A 158 14.20 -20.45 9.21
C ARG A 158 13.84 -21.75 8.48
N ILE A 159 12.83 -21.71 7.60
CA ILE A 159 12.40 -22.85 6.78
C ILE A 159 13.51 -23.28 5.81
N LEU A 160 14.09 -22.33 5.07
CA LEU A 160 15.15 -22.60 4.08
C LEU A 160 16.43 -23.14 4.74
N SER A 161 16.70 -22.75 5.98
CA SER A 161 17.85 -23.19 6.75
C SER A 161 17.60 -24.49 7.52
N ASN A 162 16.50 -25.22 7.29
CA ASN A 162 16.13 -26.42 8.04
C ASN A 162 16.14 -26.21 9.57
N ASN A 163 15.58 -25.10 10.05
CA ASN A 163 15.57 -24.71 11.47
C ASN A 163 16.96 -24.46 12.11
N VAL A 164 18.03 -24.33 11.32
CA VAL A 164 19.37 -23.97 11.84
C VAL A 164 19.43 -22.50 12.26
N VAL A 165 18.75 -21.62 11.52
CA VAL A 165 18.71 -20.19 11.83
C VAL A 165 17.48 -19.92 12.71
N PRO A 166 17.66 -19.43 13.95
CA PRO A 166 16.54 -19.06 14.82
C PRO A 166 15.84 -17.80 14.31
N LEU A 167 14.59 -17.61 14.72
CA LEU A 167 13.75 -16.52 14.20
C LEU A 167 14.38 -15.14 14.42
N TRP A 168 14.93 -14.88 15.61
CA TRP A 168 15.59 -13.62 15.94
C TRP A 168 16.78 -13.32 15.02
N ALA A 169 17.52 -14.35 14.60
CA ALA A 169 18.64 -14.19 13.66
C ALA A 169 18.12 -13.91 12.24
N GLY A 170 17.01 -14.54 11.84
CA GLY A 170 16.31 -14.22 10.60
C GLY A 170 15.86 -12.75 10.55
N VAL A 171 15.26 -12.25 11.63
CA VAL A 171 14.85 -10.83 11.75
C VAL A 171 16.06 -9.90 11.60
N VAL A 172 17.19 -10.19 12.25
CA VAL A 172 18.41 -9.38 12.12
C VAL A 172 18.96 -9.41 10.68
N ILE A 173 18.91 -10.56 10.00
CA ILE A 173 19.34 -10.65 8.59
C ILE A 173 18.47 -9.76 7.70
N THR A 174 17.15 -9.79 7.89
CA THR A 174 16.21 -8.96 7.12
C THR A 174 16.36 -7.46 7.41
N ALA A 175 16.83 -7.11 8.61
CA ALA A 175 17.17 -5.73 8.95
C ALA A 175 18.36 -5.19 8.16
N LEU A 176 19.29 -6.05 7.75
CA LEU A 176 20.48 -5.67 7.00
C LEU A 176 20.21 -5.51 5.50
N ASP A 177 19.05 -5.95 5.02
CA ASP A 177 18.63 -5.93 3.62
C ASP A 177 18.16 -4.54 3.12
N TRP A 178 18.34 -3.48 3.92
CA TRP A 178 17.96 -2.10 3.56
C TRP A 178 18.77 -1.49 2.39
N GLN A 179 19.78 -2.19 1.86
CA GLN A 179 20.65 -1.71 0.79
C GLN A 179 19.97 -1.78 -0.58
N ILE A 180 18.92 -1.00 -0.77
CA ILE A 180 18.31 -0.79 -2.09
C ILE A 180 18.94 0.46 -2.72
N ASP A 181 19.72 0.25 -3.78
CA ASP A 181 20.34 1.29 -4.61
C ASP A 181 19.26 1.95 -5.52
N PRO A 182 18.93 3.24 -5.33
CA PRO A 182 17.86 3.92 -6.06
C PRO A 182 18.24 4.37 -7.49
N SER A 183 19.37 3.89 -8.05
CA SER A 183 19.98 4.41 -9.28
C SER A 183 19.26 4.08 -10.62
N LYS A 184 17.93 3.93 -10.64
CA LYS A 184 17.18 3.80 -11.91
C LYS A 184 16.08 4.87 -12.05
N LYS A 185 16.44 5.92 -12.78
CA LYS A 185 15.55 7.00 -13.23
C LYS A 185 14.66 6.49 -14.38
N GLY A 186 13.45 6.04 -14.07
CA GLY A 186 12.40 5.79 -15.07
C GLY A 186 11.65 7.08 -15.39
N ARG A 187 11.47 7.41 -16.68
CA ARG A 187 10.66 8.56 -17.12
C ARG A 187 9.16 8.25 -16.90
N VAL A 188 8.52 8.97 -15.97
CA VAL A 188 7.17 8.68 -15.43
C VAL A 188 6.01 9.27 -16.25
N GLN A 189 6.28 10.17 -17.22
CA GLN A 189 5.25 10.98 -17.88
C GLN A 189 4.30 10.18 -18.80
N GLU A 190 4.79 9.12 -19.48
CA GLU A 190 4.01 8.33 -20.46
C GLU A 190 3.42 7.03 -19.86
N ALA A 191 3.83 6.68 -18.63
CA ALA A 191 3.42 5.48 -17.91
C ALA A 191 1.95 5.51 -17.46
N LEU A 192 1.34 6.69 -17.38
CA LEU A 192 0.04 6.92 -16.75
C LEU A 192 -1.15 6.35 -17.54
N ASN A 193 -1.08 6.35 -18.89
CA ASN A 193 -2.11 5.71 -19.73
C ASN A 193 -1.97 4.18 -19.75
N TYR A 194 -0.75 3.66 -19.61
CA TYR A 194 -0.48 2.22 -19.54
C TYR A 194 -0.71 1.66 -18.13
N TYR A 195 -0.62 2.50 -17.10
CA TYR A 195 -0.73 2.13 -15.69
C TYR A 195 -2.06 1.44 -15.35
N SER A 196 -3.18 1.88 -15.92
CA SER A 196 -4.48 1.25 -15.64
C SER A 196 -4.53 -0.18 -16.15
N ILE A 197 -3.99 -0.44 -17.34
CA ILE A 197 -3.93 -1.77 -17.94
C ILE A 197 -2.93 -2.64 -17.17
N GLU A 198 -1.75 -2.08 -16.92
CA GLU A 198 -0.68 -2.75 -16.18
C GLU A 198 -1.12 -3.15 -14.76
N SER A 199 -1.69 -2.22 -14.00
CA SER A 199 -2.18 -2.47 -12.64
C SER A 199 -3.31 -3.49 -12.62
N THR A 200 -4.18 -3.48 -13.63
CA THR A 200 -5.25 -4.48 -13.75
C THR A 200 -4.66 -5.87 -14.00
N ILE A 201 -3.72 -6.00 -14.95
CA ILE A 201 -3.06 -7.28 -15.25
C ILE A 201 -2.32 -7.79 -14.02
N ALA A 202 -1.58 -6.91 -13.35
CA ALA A 202 -0.78 -7.28 -12.19
C ALA A 202 -1.64 -7.70 -11.00
N LEU A 203 -2.75 -7.00 -10.74
CA LEU A 203 -3.75 -7.42 -9.76
C LEU A 203 -4.44 -8.73 -10.12
N VAL A 204 -4.68 -9.02 -11.40
CA VAL A 204 -5.20 -10.32 -11.83
C VAL A 204 -4.20 -11.44 -11.53
N VAL A 205 -2.90 -11.20 -11.74
CA VAL A 205 -1.86 -12.17 -11.36
C VAL A 205 -1.87 -12.42 -9.86
N SER A 206 -1.92 -11.36 -9.05
CA SER A 206 -2.02 -11.49 -7.59
C SER A 206 -3.29 -12.25 -7.17
N PHE A 207 -4.44 -11.91 -7.75
CA PHE A 207 -5.70 -12.62 -7.51
C PHE A 207 -5.62 -14.12 -7.82
N VAL A 208 -4.97 -14.48 -8.93
CA VAL A 208 -4.78 -15.89 -9.31
C VAL A 208 -3.92 -16.62 -8.28
N ILE A 209 -2.88 -15.97 -7.75
CA ILE A 209 -2.05 -16.54 -6.67
C ILE A 209 -2.89 -16.74 -5.40
N ASN A 210 -3.66 -15.74 -4.99
CA ASN A 210 -4.52 -15.81 -3.81
C ASN A 210 -5.57 -16.91 -3.94
N ILE A 211 -6.17 -17.08 -5.12
CA ILE A 211 -7.04 -18.22 -5.44
C ILE A 211 -6.28 -19.53 -5.27
N PHE A 212 -5.07 -19.67 -5.81
CA PHE A 212 -4.32 -20.91 -5.70
C PHE A 212 -3.98 -21.26 -4.26
N VAL A 213 -3.52 -20.28 -3.46
CA VAL A 213 -3.25 -20.47 -2.03
C VAL A 213 -4.55 -20.92 -1.34
N THR A 214 -5.61 -20.13 -1.42
CA THR A 214 -6.89 -20.43 -0.77
C THR A 214 -7.44 -21.81 -1.17
N THR A 215 -7.40 -22.15 -2.45
CA THR A 215 -7.96 -23.43 -2.96
C THR A 215 -7.12 -24.65 -2.61
N VAL A 216 -5.79 -24.52 -2.56
CA VAL A 216 -4.89 -25.61 -2.14
C VAL A 216 -5.12 -25.94 -0.67
N PHE A 217 -5.24 -24.91 0.18
CA PHE A 217 -5.53 -25.11 1.60
C PHE A 217 -6.96 -25.57 1.85
N ALA A 218 -7.94 -25.09 1.08
CA ALA A 218 -9.31 -25.60 1.12
C ALA A 218 -9.40 -27.08 0.73
N LYS A 219 -8.72 -27.49 -0.35
CA LYS A 219 -8.69 -28.90 -0.75
C LYS A 219 -7.93 -29.75 0.27
N GLY A 220 -6.87 -29.18 0.81
CA GLY A 220 -5.91 -29.85 1.67
C GLY A 220 -6.39 -30.03 3.09
N PHE A 221 -7.06 -29.05 3.70
CA PHE A 221 -7.20 -29.03 5.16
C PHE A 221 -8.61 -28.72 5.65
N TYR A 222 -9.54 -28.37 4.75
CA TYR A 222 -10.93 -28.14 5.13
C TYR A 222 -11.57 -29.38 5.78
N GLY A 223 -12.18 -29.18 6.95
CA GLY A 223 -12.82 -30.23 7.74
C GLY A 223 -11.85 -31.12 8.53
N THR A 224 -10.57 -30.75 8.65
CA THR A 224 -9.59 -31.44 9.49
C THR A 224 -9.39 -30.71 10.82
N GLU A 225 -8.96 -31.43 11.87
CA GLU A 225 -8.69 -30.83 13.19
C GLU A 225 -7.53 -29.81 13.17
N ILE A 226 -6.63 -29.94 12.18
CA ILE A 226 -5.47 -29.07 11.99
C ILE A 226 -5.86 -27.74 11.35
N ALA A 227 -7.06 -27.62 10.74
CA ALA A 227 -7.46 -26.45 9.97
C ALA A 227 -7.34 -25.10 10.73
N ASN A 228 -7.59 -25.11 12.04
CA ASN A 228 -7.53 -23.92 12.89
C ASN A 228 -6.10 -23.56 13.34
N SER A 229 -5.15 -24.48 13.21
CA SER A 229 -3.76 -24.26 13.62
C SER A 229 -2.83 -23.96 12.44
N ILE A 230 -3.36 -23.82 11.21
CA ILE A 230 -2.54 -23.54 10.04
C ILE A 230 -2.17 -22.05 10.02
N GLY A 231 -0.87 -21.78 10.01
CA GLY A 231 -0.27 -20.45 9.88
C GLY A 231 0.92 -20.47 8.92
N LEU A 232 1.56 -19.31 8.74
CA LEU A 232 2.69 -19.16 7.80
C LEU A 232 3.86 -20.09 8.12
N VAL A 233 4.09 -20.37 9.41
CA VAL A 233 5.23 -21.14 9.91
C VAL A 233 5.11 -22.62 9.55
N ASN A 234 3.93 -23.22 9.76
CA ASN A 234 3.69 -24.65 9.60
C ASN A 234 3.06 -25.04 8.26
N ALA A 235 2.52 -24.06 7.51
CA ALA A 235 1.92 -24.24 6.17
C ALA A 235 2.81 -25.07 5.24
N GLY A 236 4.10 -24.75 5.13
CA GLY A 236 5.03 -25.46 4.26
C GLY A 236 5.24 -26.93 4.67
N GLN A 237 5.24 -27.23 5.97
CA GLN A 237 5.37 -28.58 6.49
C GLN A 237 4.11 -29.41 6.21
N TYR A 238 2.94 -28.85 6.51
CA TYR A 238 1.66 -29.51 6.24
C TYR A 238 1.44 -29.78 4.76
N LEU A 239 1.82 -28.85 3.88
CA LEU A 239 1.77 -29.08 2.44
C LEU A 239 2.67 -30.25 2.02
N GLN A 240 3.86 -30.34 2.60
CA GLN A 240 4.80 -31.42 2.31
C GLN A 240 4.32 -32.77 2.85
N GLU A 241 3.75 -32.83 4.05
CA GLU A 241 3.19 -34.07 4.60
C GLU A 241 1.99 -34.56 3.78
N LYS A 242 1.15 -33.64 3.30
CA LYS A 242 -0.08 -34.00 2.59
C LYS A 242 0.15 -34.37 1.12
N TYR A 243 0.97 -33.60 0.41
CA TYR A 243 1.18 -33.78 -1.03
C TYR A 243 2.52 -34.46 -1.37
N GLY A 244 3.36 -34.72 -0.37
CA GLY A 244 4.70 -35.29 -0.54
C GLY A 244 5.72 -34.26 -1.01
N GLY A 245 6.96 -34.72 -1.21
CA GLY A 245 8.01 -33.98 -1.91
C GLY A 245 8.48 -34.82 -3.09
N GLY A 246 8.36 -34.28 -4.31
CA GLY A 246 8.92 -34.92 -5.51
C GLY A 246 10.43 -34.69 -5.61
N LEU A 247 10.89 -34.27 -6.78
CA LEU A 247 12.29 -33.83 -7.00
C LEU A 247 12.69 -32.62 -6.14
N PHE A 248 11.72 -31.77 -5.77
CA PHE A 248 11.93 -30.60 -4.92
C PHE A 248 10.92 -30.61 -3.75
N PRO A 249 11.38 -30.54 -2.49
CA PRO A 249 10.50 -30.41 -1.32
C PRO A 249 9.58 -29.18 -1.41
N ILE A 250 8.28 -29.38 -1.20
CA ILE A 250 7.28 -28.30 -1.22
C ILE A 250 7.59 -27.25 -0.14
N LEU A 251 8.14 -27.68 0.99
CA LEU A 251 8.61 -26.80 2.06
C LEU A 251 9.58 -25.73 1.56
N TYR A 252 10.52 -26.08 0.68
CA TYR A 252 11.46 -25.10 0.12
C TYR A 252 10.81 -24.19 -0.91
N ILE A 253 9.86 -24.70 -1.71
CA ILE A 253 9.09 -23.85 -2.64
C ILE A 253 8.31 -22.81 -1.86
N TRP A 254 7.66 -23.22 -0.75
CA TRP A 254 6.98 -22.32 0.17
C TRP A 254 7.94 -21.30 0.78
N GLY A 255 9.09 -21.73 1.30
CA GLY A 255 10.11 -20.85 1.88
C GLY A 255 10.66 -19.82 0.87
N ILE A 256 10.95 -20.23 -0.37
CA ILE A 256 11.41 -19.31 -1.44
C ILE A 256 10.30 -18.30 -1.79
N GLY A 257 9.05 -18.77 -1.92
CA GLY A 257 7.91 -17.91 -2.19
C GLY A 257 7.68 -16.88 -1.08
N LEU A 258 7.74 -17.31 0.18
CA LEU A 258 7.58 -16.44 1.34
C LEU A 258 8.73 -15.41 1.46
N LEU A 259 9.96 -15.82 1.15
CA LEU A 259 11.09 -14.89 1.09
C LEU A 259 10.89 -13.86 -0.03
N ALA A 260 10.48 -14.30 -1.23
CA ALA A 260 10.23 -13.40 -2.36
C ALA A 260 9.09 -12.40 -2.06
N ALA A 261 8.02 -12.85 -1.40
CA ALA A 261 6.92 -12.01 -0.94
C ALA A 261 7.42 -10.93 0.03
N GLY A 262 8.20 -11.31 1.05
CA GLY A 262 8.77 -10.38 2.01
C GLY A 262 9.69 -9.33 1.36
N GLN A 263 10.60 -9.77 0.50
CA GLN A 263 11.53 -8.89 -0.22
C GLN A 263 10.83 -7.86 -1.11
N SER A 264 9.75 -8.26 -1.77
CA SER A 264 9.01 -7.32 -2.60
C SER A 264 8.21 -6.32 -1.78
N SER A 265 7.66 -6.73 -0.63
CA SER A 265 7.00 -5.81 0.30
C SER A 265 7.98 -4.73 0.79
N THR A 266 9.26 -5.07 1.00
CA THR A 266 10.30 -4.12 1.46
C THR A 266 10.40 -2.90 0.57
N ILE A 267 10.39 -3.15 -0.72
CA ILE A 267 10.51 -2.11 -1.74
C ILE A 267 9.25 -1.23 -1.69
N THR A 268 8.06 -1.83 -1.59
CA THR A 268 6.80 -1.06 -1.53
C THR A 268 6.66 -0.23 -0.26
N GLY A 269 7.03 -0.77 0.91
CA GLY A 269 6.98 -0.07 2.20
C GLY A 269 7.94 1.12 2.25
N THR A 270 9.17 0.94 1.75
CA THR A 270 10.15 2.04 1.70
C THR A 270 9.71 3.17 0.76
N TYR A 271 9.11 2.87 -0.39
CA TYR A 271 8.52 3.90 -1.26
C TYR A 271 7.30 4.57 -0.62
N ALA A 272 6.37 3.80 -0.05
CA ALA A 272 5.17 4.33 0.59
C ALA A 272 5.53 5.27 1.76
N GLY A 273 6.43 4.85 2.65
CA GLY A 273 6.93 5.67 3.75
C GLY A 273 7.60 6.96 3.29
N GLN A 274 8.27 6.92 2.13
CA GLN A 274 8.84 8.13 1.56
C GLN A 274 7.78 9.17 1.17
N PHE A 275 6.70 8.73 0.51
CA PHE A 275 5.60 9.62 0.14
C PHE A 275 4.78 10.07 1.35
N ILE A 276 4.60 9.23 2.36
CA ILE A 276 3.87 9.57 3.59
C ILE A 276 4.61 10.68 4.36
N MET A 277 5.89 10.49 4.67
CA MET A 277 6.66 11.47 5.44
C MET A 277 6.92 12.77 4.66
N GLY A 278 7.22 12.66 3.36
CA GLY A 278 7.41 13.82 2.49
C GLY A 278 6.14 14.64 2.33
N GLY A 279 5.02 13.95 2.04
CA GLY A 279 3.73 14.60 1.81
C GLY A 279 3.14 15.25 3.05
N PHE A 280 2.96 14.48 4.13
CA PHE A 280 2.28 14.98 5.32
C PHE A 280 3.12 15.98 6.11
N LEU A 281 4.42 15.72 6.30
CA LEU A 281 5.26 16.49 7.22
C LEU A 281 6.25 17.45 6.52
N ASN A 282 6.44 17.37 5.20
CA ASN A 282 7.49 18.10 4.48
C ASN A 282 8.93 17.78 4.90
N LEU A 283 9.15 16.67 5.59
CA LEU A 283 10.46 16.38 6.13
C LEU A 283 11.40 15.91 5.01
N LYS A 284 12.36 16.76 4.65
CA LYS A 284 13.44 16.46 3.71
C LYS A 284 14.53 15.63 4.41
N LEU A 285 14.27 14.35 4.59
CA LEU A 285 15.25 13.39 5.11
C LEU A 285 15.86 12.59 3.95
N LYS A 286 17.14 12.23 4.06
CA LYS A 286 17.78 11.34 3.10
C LYS A 286 17.08 9.97 3.09
N LYS A 287 16.94 9.34 1.91
CA LYS A 287 16.17 8.10 1.69
C LYS A 287 16.54 6.97 2.67
N TRP A 288 17.84 6.75 2.87
CA TRP A 288 18.38 5.75 3.80
C TRP A 288 18.02 5.98 5.28
N ILE A 289 18.05 7.22 5.76
CA ILE A 289 17.72 7.55 7.16
C ILE A 289 16.23 7.27 7.41
N ARG A 290 15.38 7.62 6.43
CA ARG A 290 13.95 7.37 6.54
C ARG A 290 13.63 5.88 6.60
N ALA A 291 14.23 5.10 5.70
CA ALA A 291 14.10 3.66 5.68
C ALA A 291 14.63 3.05 6.99
N LEU A 292 15.77 3.50 7.50
CA LEU A 292 16.34 3.03 8.76
C LEU A 292 15.41 3.32 9.96
N ILE A 293 14.81 4.51 10.02
CA ILE A 293 13.90 4.90 11.11
C ILE A 293 12.65 4.01 11.11
N THR A 294 11.95 3.94 9.97
CA THR A 294 10.73 3.13 9.82
C THR A 294 11.00 1.65 10.12
N ARG A 295 12.10 1.12 9.56
CA ARG A 295 12.53 -0.25 9.84
C ARG A 295 12.90 -0.48 11.29
N SER A 296 13.56 0.47 11.95
CA SER A 296 13.86 0.34 13.39
C SER A 296 12.58 0.25 14.23
N PHE A 297 11.55 1.04 13.89
CA PHE A 297 10.24 0.97 14.56
C PHE A 297 9.48 -0.33 14.29
N ALA A 298 9.70 -1.00 13.16
CA ALA A 298 9.15 -2.32 12.89
C ALA A 298 9.98 -3.45 13.55
N ILE A 299 11.31 -3.39 13.45
CA ILE A 299 12.21 -4.44 13.91
C ILE A 299 12.25 -4.52 15.44
N ILE A 300 12.24 -3.40 16.16
CA ILE A 300 12.37 -3.43 17.63
C ILE A 300 11.19 -4.20 18.27
N PRO A 301 9.92 -3.89 17.98
CA PRO A 301 8.79 -4.68 18.49
C PRO A 301 8.88 -6.15 18.06
N THR A 302 9.20 -6.43 16.79
CA THR A 302 9.32 -7.80 16.28
C THR A 302 10.44 -8.58 16.96
N MET A 303 11.57 -7.94 17.24
CA MET A 303 12.69 -8.54 17.97
C MET A 303 12.33 -8.80 19.42
N ILE A 304 11.62 -7.87 20.07
CA ILE A 304 11.12 -8.08 21.44
C ILE A 304 10.19 -9.29 21.47
N VAL A 305 9.25 -9.39 20.53
CA VAL A 305 8.35 -10.54 20.42
C VAL A 305 9.14 -11.82 20.13
N ALA A 306 10.05 -11.80 19.15
CA ALA A 306 10.86 -12.97 18.81
C ALA A 306 11.75 -13.45 19.97
N LEU A 307 12.28 -12.54 20.80
CA LEU A 307 13.13 -12.88 21.95
C LEU A 307 12.33 -13.31 23.18
N ILE A 308 11.16 -12.72 23.42
CA ILE A 308 10.30 -13.07 24.57
C ILE A 308 9.53 -14.37 24.30
N PHE A 309 9.12 -14.59 23.05
CA PHE A 309 8.26 -15.70 22.62
C PHE A 309 9.00 -16.71 21.74
N ASP A 310 10.31 -16.91 21.97
CA ASP A 310 11.25 -17.77 21.22
C ASP A 310 10.85 -19.28 21.17
N THR A 311 9.59 -19.65 21.47
CA THR A 311 9.15 -21.03 21.62
C THR A 311 7.70 -21.35 21.18
N SER A 312 6.86 -20.40 20.79
CA SER A 312 5.47 -20.70 20.37
C SER A 312 5.14 -20.11 18.99
N GLU A 313 5.11 -20.97 17.96
CA GLU A 313 4.73 -20.61 16.59
C GLU A 313 3.35 -19.92 16.54
N GLU A 314 2.42 -20.34 17.41
CA GLU A 314 1.10 -19.73 17.58
C GLU A 314 1.13 -18.23 17.94
N SER A 315 2.15 -17.76 18.68
CA SER A 315 2.21 -16.35 19.12
C SER A 315 2.51 -15.36 18.00
N LEU A 316 3.18 -15.83 16.94
CA LEU A 316 3.48 -15.01 15.75
C LEU A 316 2.27 -14.92 14.84
N ASP A 317 1.55 -16.04 14.67
CA ASP A 317 0.29 -16.07 13.94
C ASP A 317 -0.73 -15.13 14.62
N VAL A 318 -0.83 -15.18 15.96
CA VAL A 318 -1.61 -14.20 16.74
C VAL A 318 -1.11 -12.77 16.48
N LEU A 319 0.19 -12.49 16.55
CA LEU A 319 0.68 -11.13 16.25
C LEU A 319 0.26 -10.65 14.84
N ASN A 320 0.35 -11.52 13.83
CA ASN A 320 -0.07 -11.19 12.47
C ASN A 320 -1.57 -10.91 12.38
N GLU A 321 -2.40 -11.69 13.07
CA GLU A 321 -3.84 -11.43 13.19
C GLU A 321 -4.10 -10.05 13.82
N TRP A 322 -3.42 -9.72 14.92
CA TRP A 322 -3.54 -8.41 15.57
C TRP A 322 -3.11 -7.26 14.64
N LEU A 323 -2.08 -7.46 13.81
CA LEU A 323 -1.64 -6.48 12.82
C LEU A 323 -2.67 -6.30 11.70
N ASN A 324 -3.31 -7.38 11.24
CA ASN A 324 -4.41 -7.31 10.28
C ASN A 324 -5.61 -6.53 10.85
N VAL A 325 -5.95 -6.76 12.12
CA VAL A 325 -6.99 -5.97 12.81
C VAL A 325 -6.60 -4.50 12.87
N LEU A 326 -5.36 -4.18 13.26
CA LEU A 326 -4.86 -2.80 13.31
C LEU A 326 -4.94 -2.11 11.94
N GLN A 327 -4.52 -2.78 10.88
CA GLN A 327 -4.60 -2.27 9.51
C GLN A 327 -6.05 -2.06 9.06
N SER A 328 -6.97 -2.96 9.42
CA SER A 328 -8.39 -2.85 9.10
C SER A 328 -9.03 -1.57 9.68
N VAL A 329 -8.62 -1.19 10.89
CA VAL A 329 -9.04 0.04 11.59
C VAL A 329 -8.49 1.29 10.90
N GLN A 330 -7.38 1.17 10.19
CA GLN A 330 -6.71 2.32 9.55
C GLN A 330 -7.22 2.64 8.14
N ILE A 331 -7.88 1.69 7.47
CA ILE A 331 -8.42 1.86 6.11
C ILE A 331 -9.20 3.17 5.90
N PRO A 332 -10.12 3.60 6.80
CA PRO A 332 -10.90 4.81 6.56
C PRO A 332 -10.06 6.08 6.41
N PHE A 333 -8.88 6.14 7.06
CA PHE A 333 -8.03 7.33 7.04
C PHE A 333 -7.33 7.55 5.70
N ALA A 334 -7.13 6.50 4.89
CA ALA A 334 -6.65 6.63 3.52
C ALA A 334 -7.82 6.73 2.53
N LEU A 335 -8.85 5.91 2.74
CA LEU A 335 -9.96 5.76 1.81
C LEU A 335 -10.86 6.99 1.74
N ILE A 336 -11.25 7.57 2.88
CA ILE A 336 -12.16 8.73 2.91
C ILE A 336 -11.51 9.96 2.24
N PRO A 337 -10.25 10.34 2.58
CA PRO A 337 -9.60 11.45 1.88
C PRO A 337 -9.45 11.21 0.39
N LEU A 338 -9.09 9.99 -0.04
CA LEU A 338 -8.99 9.66 -1.46
C LEU A 338 -10.31 9.90 -2.20
N LEU A 339 -11.42 9.37 -1.68
CA LEU A 339 -12.74 9.54 -2.31
C LEU A 339 -13.21 10.99 -2.33
N CYS A 340 -12.87 11.76 -1.29
CA CYS A 340 -13.17 13.18 -1.21
C CYS A 340 -12.40 13.98 -2.29
N LEU A 341 -11.09 13.76 -2.39
CA LEU A 341 -10.20 14.53 -3.28
C LEU A 341 -10.49 14.21 -4.75
N VAL A 342 -10.71 12.95 -5.08
CA VAL A 342 -11.05 12.51 -6.44
C VAL A 342 -12.44 12.99 -6.89
N SER A 343 -13.33 13.30 -5.94
CA SER A 343 -14.65 13.89 -6.22
C SER A 343 -14.62 15.41 -6.37
N LYS A 344 -13.51 16.09 -6.04
CA LYS A 344 -13.44 17.56 -5.95
C LYS A 344 -13.01 18.17 -7.29
N GLU A 345 -13.88 19.01 -7.86
CA GLU A 345 -13.63 19.68 -9.14
C GLU A 345 -12.47 20.68 -9.09
N GLN A 346 -12.23 21.33 -7.94
CA GLN A 346 -11.10 22.24 -7.78
C GLN A 346 -9.73 21.54 -7.85
N ILE A 347 -9.68 20.24 -7.53
CA ILE A 347 -8.44 19.45 -7.52
C ILE A 347 -8.30 18.68 -8.83
N MET A 348 -9.37 18.00 -9.26
CA MET A 348 -9.35 17.12 -10.43
C MET A 348 -9.63 17.85 -11.75
N GLY A 349 -10.14 19.09 -11.71
CA GLY A 349 -10.57 19.82 -12.90
C GLY A 349 -11.59 19.02 -13.73
N SER A 350 -11.32 18.89 -15.03
CA SER A 350 -12.12 18.09 -15.98
C SER A 350 -12.04 16.58 -15.73
N PHE A 351 -11.05 16.09 -14.97
CA PHE A 351 -10.84 14.67 -14.71
C PHE A 351 -11.62 14.13 -13.49
N LYS A 352 -12.55 14.91 -12.91
CA LYS A 352 -13.38 14.47 -11.77
C LYS A 352 -14.15 13.18 -12.07
N ILE A 353 -14.41 12.38 -11.05
CA ILE A 353 -15.17 11.14 -11.22
C ILE A 353 -16.64 11.43 -11.53
N GLY A 354 -17.22 10.61 -12.42
CA GLY A 354 -18.64 10.63 -12.71
C GLY A 354 -19.50 10.23 -11.52
N PRO A 355 -20.80 10.59 -11.52
CA PRO A 355 -21.70 10.34 -10.39
C PRO A 355 -21.86 8.85 -10.07
N VAL A 356 -21.83 7.98 -11.09
CA VAL A 356 -21.95 6.53 -10.92
C VAL A 356 -20.75 5.97 -10.16
N LEU A 357 -19.53 6.26 -10.62
CA LEU A 357 -18.31 5.79 -9.97
C LEU A 357 -18.20 6.35 -8.55
N LYS A 358 -18.58 7.61 -8.34
CA LYS A 358 -18.66 8.21 -7.01
C LYS A 358 -19.57 7.41 -6.06
N ILE A 359 -20.80 7.10 -6.48
CA ILE A 359 -21.75 6.33 -5.67
C ILE A 359 -21.19 4.94 -5.38
N ILE A 360 -20.68 4.23 -6.40
CA ILE A 360 -20.11 2.89 -6.25
C ILE A 360 -18.95 2.90 -5.26
N SER A 361 -18.00 3.82 -5.41
CA SER A 361 -16.81 3.87 -4.54
C SER A 361 -17.14 4.25 -3.10
N TRP A 362 -18.12 5.13 -2.88
CA TRP A 362 -18.63 5.43 -1.53
C TRP A 362 -19.39 4.26 -0.90
N LEU A 363 -20.14 3.48 -1.69
CA LEU A 363 -20.80 2.26 -1.21
C LEU A 363 -19.77 1.20 -0.82
N VAL A 364 -18.75 0.98 -1.66
CA VAL A 364 -17.63 0.08 -1.37
C VAL A 364 -16.91 0.51 -0.09
N ALA A 365 -16.59 1.79 0.05
CA ALA A 365 -15.96 2.30 1.26
C ALA A 365 -16.84 2.15 2.49
N ALA A 366 -18.13 2.47 2.40
CA ALA A 366 -19.07 2.28 3.51
C ALA A 366 -19.14 0.81 3.94
N LEU A 367 -19.20 -0.13 2.99
CA LEU A 367 -19.21 -1.56 3.27
C LEU A 367 -17.95 -1.99 4.05
N VAL A 368 -16.77 -1.63 3.55
CA VAL A 368 -15.49 -1.99 4.21
C VAL A 368 -15.38 -1.36 5.60
N ILE A 369 -15.74 -0.08 5.74
CA ILE A 369 -15.69 0.62 7.03
C ILE A 369 -16.66 -0.01 8.05
N VAL A 370 -17.86 -0.40 7.62
CA VAL A 370 -18.85 -1.03 8.51
C VAL A 370 -18.41 -2.43 8.93
N ILE A 371 -17.90 -3.25 8.01
CA ILE A 371 -17.39 -4.59 8.33
C ILE A 371 -16.23 -4.51 9.32
N ASN A 372 -15.25 -3.65 9.07
CA ASN A 372 -14.11 -3.46 9.97
C ASN A 372 -14.53 -2.85 11.31
N GLY A 373 -15.52 -1.95 11.30
CA GLY A 373 -16.10 -1.39 12.51
C GLY A 373 -16.79 -2.45 13.37
N TYR A 374 -17.49 -3.40 12.76
CA TYR A 374 -18.08 -4.55 13.45
C TYR A 374 -17.00 -5.45 14.06
N LEU A 375 -15.97 -5.80 13.28
CA LEU A 375 -14.85 -6.63 13.75
C LEU A 375 -14.13 -5.98 14.94
N LEU A 376 -13.94 -4.66 14.88
CA LEU A 376 -13.35 -3.88 15.99
C LEU A 376 -14.20 -3.96 17.28
N LEU A 377 -15.53 -3.89 17.16
CA LEU A 377 -16.42 -3.99 18.30
C LEU A 377 -16.43 -5.38 18.90
N GLU A 378 -16.46 -6.42 18.05
CA GLU A 378 -16.41 -7.82 18.49
C GLU A 378 -15.09 -8.09 19.24
N PHE A 379 -13.98 -7.67 18.66
CA PHE A 379 -12.65 -7.77 19.25
C PHE A 379 -12.55 -7.14 20.64
N PHE A 380 -12.95 -5.87 20.77
CA PHE A 380 -12.92 -5.19 22.06
C PHE A 380 -13.91 -5.78 23.06
N SER A 381 -15.04 -6.33 22.61
CA SER A 381 -15.99 -6.98 23.51
C SER A 381 -15.45 -8.28 24.11
N ALA A 382 -14.56 -8.98 23.40
CA ALA A 382 -13.94 -10.23 23.84
C ALA A 382 -12.73 -10.01 24.76
N GLU A 383 -11.86 -9.04 24.43
CA GLU A 383 -10.56 -8.88 25.10
C GLU A 383 -10.57 -7.92 26.30
N VAL A 384 -11.55 -7.02 26.39
CA VAL A 384 -11.57 -5.97 27.41
C VAL A 384 -12.22 -6.47 28.70
N THR A 385 -11.39 -6.95 29.63
CA THR A 385 -11.82 -7.28 31.00
C THR A 385 -11.40 -6.19 31.99
N GLY A 386 -12.37 -5.59 32.67
CA GLY A 386 -12.15 -4.62 33.75
C GLY A 386 -12.66 -3.19 33.45
N ALA A 387 -13.26 -2.54 34.45
CA ALA A 387 -13.98 -1.27 34.29
C ALA A 387 -13.09 -0.13 33.78
N VAL A 388 -11.86 0.01 34.29
CA VAL A 388 -10.93 1.07 33.88
C VAL A 388 -10.49 0.88 32.44
N PHE A 389 -10.07 -0.34 32.08
CA PHE A 389 -9.66 -0.67 30.72
C PHE A 389 -10.82 -0.47 29.72
N THR A 390 -12.03 -0.87 30.11
CA THR A 390 -13.26 -0.62 29.33
C THR A 390 -13.49 0.86 29.08
N THR A 391 -13.38 1.71 30.10
CA THR A 391 -13.58 3.15 29.91
C THR A 391 -12.55 3.80 28.97
N ILE A 392 -11.28 3.37 29.05
CA ILE A 392 -10.22 3.88 28.18
C ILE A 392 -10.48 3.46 26.72
N VAL A 393 -10.75 2.17 26.50
CA VAL A 393 -11.02 1.64 25.16
C VAL A 393 -12.26 2.30 24.56
N CYS A 394 -13.36 2.41 25.31
CA CYS A 394 -14.56 3.12 24.83
C CYS A 394 -14.27 4.59 24.47
N ALA A 395 -13.43 5.28 25.25
CA ALA A 395 -13.04 6.66 24.94
C ALA A 395 -12.22 6.75 23.65
N ILE A 396 -11.26 5.84 23.44
CA ILE A 396 -10.45 5.77 22.21
C ILE A 396 -11.34 5.45 21.01
N THR A 397 -12.23 4.46 21.12
CA THR A 397 -13.15 4.08 20.05
C THR A 397 -14.11 5.23 19.72
N ALA A 398 -14.63 5.93 20.73
CA ALA A 398 -15.46 7.11 20.51
C ALA A 398 -14.69 8.23 19.79
N ALA A 399 -13.43 8.48 20.17
CA ALA A 399 -12.57 9.46 19.49
C ALA A 399 -12.27 9.05 18.03
N TYR A 400 -12.01 7.76 17.80
CA TYR A 400 -11.84 7.17 16.47
C TYR A 400 -13.08 7.40 15.59
N VAL A 401 -14.26 6.99 16.08
CA VAL A 401 -15.52 7.16 15.34
C VAL A 401 -15.81 8.64 15.10
N ALA A 402 -15.59 9.51 16.09
CA ALA A 402 -15.76 10.94 15.93
C ALA A 402 -14.84 11.52 14.84
N PHE A 403 -13.60 11.07 14.74
CA PHE A 403 -12.68 11.50 13.70
C PHE A 403 -13.09 10.99 12.31
N VAL A 404 -13.53 9.73 12.21
CA VAL A 404 -14.06 9.17 10.95
C VAL A 404 -15.29 9.95 10.49
N LEU A 405 -16.23 10.25 11.41
CA LEU A 405 -17.39 11.08 11.13
C LEU A 405 -16.98 12.51 10.73
N TYR A 406 -15.95 13.07 11.34
CA TYR A 406 -15.38 14.36 10.93
C TYR A 406 -14.88 14.32 9.48
N LEU A 407 -14.12 13.29 9.09
CA LEU A 407 -13.65 13.13 7.71
C LEU A 407 -14.82 13.00 6.72
N ILE A 408 -15.85 12.22 7.06
CA ILE A 408 -17.05 12.02 6.23
C ILE A 408 -17.84 13.33 6.11
N ALA A 409 -18.11 14.01 7.23
CA ALA A 409 -18.85 15.26 7.25
C ALA A 409 -18.16 16.31 6.37
N ARG A 410 -16.82 16.37 6.45
CA ARG A 410 -16.04 17.25 5.59
C ARG A 410 -16.19 16.87 4.11
N ALA A 411 -16.10 15.58 3.79
CA ALA A 411 -16.31 15.08 2.43
C ALA A 411 -17.70 15.42 1.87
N ILE A 412 -18.76 15.38 2.70
CA ILE A 412 -20.12 15.76 2.32
C ILE A 412 -20.23 17.27 2.11
N THR A 413 -19.67 18.10 3.00
CA THR A 413 -19.67 19.56 2.83
C THR A 413 -18.96 20.04 1.56
N PHE A 414 -18.03 19.25 1.02
CA PHE A 414 -17.36 19.52 -0.25
C PHE A 414 -18.13 18.99 -1.49
N SER A 415 -19.15 18.15 -1.31
CA SER A 415 -20.00 17.68 -2.40
C SER A 415 -21.09 18.73 -2.67
N PRO A 416 -21.23 19.26 -3.90
CA PRO A 416 -22.02 20.45 -4.13
C PRO A 416 -23.51 20.09 -4.19
N TRP A 417 -24.16 19.98 -3.04
CA TRP A 417 -25.61 20.16 -2.95
C TRP A 417 -25.99 21.65 -3.12
N GLN A 418 -25.01 22.55 -3.10
CA GLN A 418 -25.17 23.98 -3.34
C GLN A 418 -25.00 24.41 -4.82
N SER A 419 -24.47 23.57 -5.73
CA SER A 419 -24.37 23.96 -7.15
C SER A 419 -25.71 23.89 -7.88
N LEU A 420 -26.61 23.00 -7.45
CA LEU A 420 -27.95 22.86 -8.04
C LEU A 420 -28.92 23.99 -7.66
N THR A 421 -28.73 24.63 -6.50
CA THR A 421 -29.56 25.77 -6.09
C THR A 421 -29.07 27.07 -6.72
N ARG A 422 -27.75 27.26 -6.89
CA ARG A 422 -27.20 28.49 -7.50
C ARG A 422 -27.42 28.58 -9.01
N SER A 423 -27.43 27.45 -9.73
CA SER A 423 -27.74 27.45 -11.17
C SER A 423 -29.20 27.82 -11.46
N LYS A 424 -30.13 27.61 -10.52
CA LYS A 424 -31.53 28.04 -10.68
C LYS A 424 -31.77 29.50 -10.30
N THR A 425 -30.91 30.10 -9.47
CA THR A 425 -31.08 31.52 -9.08
C THR A 425 -30.54 32.49 -10.13
N VAL A 426 -29.48 32.10 -10.87
CA VAL A 426 -28.93 32.95 -11.95
C VAL A 426 -29.83 32.93 -13.20
N ALA A 427 -30.53 31.83 -13.47
CA ALA A 427 -31.45 31.71 -14.59
C ALA A 427 -32.82 32.41 -14.39
N CYS A 428 -33.10 32.98 -13.20
CA CYS A 428 -34.36 33.71 -12.94
C CYS A 428 -34.14 35.22 -12.72
N THR A 429 -32.93 35.73 -12.95
CA THR A 429 -32.62 37.17 -12.89
C THR A 429 -32.28 37.76 -14.26
N GLU A 430 -32.31 36.94 -15.31
CA GLU A 430 -32.20 37.33 -16.72
C GLU A 430 -33.46 36.85 -17.45
N ASP A 431 -34.60 37.48 -17.17
CA ASP A 431 -35.80 37.48 -18.03
C ASP A 431 -36.64 38.73 -17.73
#